data_AF-A0AAW3LYF4-F1
#
_entry.id   AF-A0AAW3LYF4-F1
#
_cell.length_a   1.000
_cell.length_b   1.000
_cell.length_c   1.000
_cell.angle_alpha   90.00
_cell.angle_beta   90.00
_cell.angle_gamma   90.00
#
_symmetry.space_group_name_H-M   'P 1'
#
loop_
_entity.id
_entity.type
_entity.pdbx_description
1 polymer ?
#
loop_
_entity_poly.entity_id
_entity_poly.type
_entity_poly.pdbx_seq_one_letter_code
_entity_poly.pdbx_strand_id
1 'polypeptide(L)'
;MKHYYAAALLALALPGAAHAGDALVSYPAIIQALNTGESVAVAIDLGQCKSSVAGAEPSKTKGGKRIDAYRITPDGTLAFSDSHFTLDRDNKPIEQFIRYQIRSNGSAVFSMTTLSVPGYQQVGNPVSYECAIGKGLSFFAS
;
A
#
# COMPACT_ATOMS: atom_id res chain seq x y z
N MET A 1 -53.86 13.34 34.84
CA MET A 1 -53.41 12.78 33.54
C MET A 1 -51.97 13.21 33.33
N LYS A 2 -51.01 12.26 33.31
CA LYS A 2 -49.57 12.54 33.18
C LYS A 2 -49.20 12.61 31.70
N HIS A 3 -48.81 13.79 31.22
CA HIS A 3 -48.33 13.98 29.85
C HIS A 3 -46.84 13.65 29.81
N TYR A 4 -46.48 12.57 29.12
CA TYR A 4 -45.10 12.20 28.83
C TYR A 4 -44.66 12.97 27.56
N TYR A 5 -43.78 13.95 27.71
CA TYR A 5 -43.14 14.61 26.57
C TYR A 5 -42.02 13.71 26.05
N ALA A 6 -42.23 13.07 24.89
CA ALA A 6 -41.19 12.39 24.16
C ALA A 6 -40.33 13.44 23.43
N ALA A 7 -39.15 13.74 23.97
CA ALA A 7 -38.16 14.58 23.29
C ALA A 7 -37.53 13.76 22.15
N ALA A 8 -37.89 14.07 20.90
CA ALA A 8 -37.26 13.50 19.72
C ALA A 8 -35.87 14.14 19.52
N LEU A 9 -34.81 13.38 19.79
CA LEU A 9 -33.44 13.74 19.43
C LEU A 9 -33.25 13.57 17.92
N LEU A 10 -33.31 14.67 17.18
CA LEU A 10 -32.89 14.72 15.78
C LEU A 10 -31.35 14.66 15.74
N ALA A 11 -30.80 13.48 15.47
CA ALA A 11 -29.38 13.32 15.15
C ALA A 11 -29.12 13.93 13.77
N LEU A 12 -28.56 15.14 13.73
CA LEU A 12 -28.03 15.75 12.51
C LEU A 12 -26.81 14.94 12.06
N ALA A 13 -27.02 14.05 11.09
CA ALA A 13 -25.93 13.41 10.36
C ALA A 13 -25.25 14.49 9.49
N LEU A 14 -24.16 15.07 9.99
CA LEU A 14 -23.28 15.91 9.18
C LEU A 14 -22.71 15.02 8.06
N PRO A 15 -22.89 15.37 6.78
CA PRO A 15 -22.22 14.66 5.70
C PRO A 15 -20.71 14.83 5.91
N GLY A 16 -20.02 13.72 6.19
CA GLY A 16 -18.57 13.71 6.26
C GLY A 16 -18.01 14.13 4.91
N ALA A 17 -17.38 15.30 4.85
CA ALA A 17 -16.63 15.70 3.67
C ALA A 17 -15.49 14.69 3.50
N ALA A 18 -15.59 13.84 2.47
CA ALA A 18 -14.51 12.96 2.09
C ALA A 18 -13.40 13.83 1.48
N HIS A 19 -12.45 14.26 2.31
CA HIS A 19 -11.24 14.92 1.86
C HIS A 19 -10.34 13.90 1.17
N ALA A 20 -9.83 14.23 -0.02
CA ALA A 20 -8.73 13.48 -0.61
C ALA A 20 -7.53 13.61 0.34
N GLY A 21 -6.90 12.48 0.68
CA GLY A 21 -5.77 12.47 1.61
C GLY A 21 -4.61 13.35 1.13
N ASP A 22 -3.92 13.98 2.08
CA ASP A 22 -2.81 14.89 1.77
C ASP A 22 -1.65 14.11 1.18
N ALA A 23 -1.16 14.56 0.02
CA ALA A 23 -0.06 13.90 -0.68
C ALA A 23 1.26 14.05 0.10
N LEU A 24 1.87 12.92 0.45
CA LEU A 24 3.17 12.84 1.12
C LEU A 24 4.27 12.71 0.08
N VAL A 25 4.80 13.85 -0.35
CA VAL A 25 5.72 13.94 -1.52
C VAL A 25 7.20 13.67 -1.20
N SER A 26 7.54 13.36 0.05
CA SER A 26 8.93 13.13 0.47
C SER A 26 9.05 12.05 1.54
N TYR A 27 10.23 11.43 1.64
CA TYR A 27 10.50 10.42 2.66
C TYR A 27 10.29 10.96 4.09
N PRO A 28 10.79 12.16 4.48
CA PRO A 28 10.52 12.70 5.81
C PRO A 28 9.03 12.89 6.12
N ALA A 29 8.22 13.32 5.14
CA ALA A 29 6.79 13.49 5.33
C ALA A 29 6.08 12.15 5.59
N ILE A 30 6.46 11.10 4.85
CA ILE A 30 5.94 9.73 5.05
C ILE A 30 6.29 9.23 6.45
N ILE A 31 7.54 9.38 6.87
CA ILE A 31 8.01 8.92 8.18
C ILE A 31 7.35 9.70 9.31
N GLN A 32 7.17 11.01 9.15
CA GLN A 32 6.46 11.82 10.13
C GLN A 32 5.03 11.32 10.31
N ALA A 33 4.26 11.20 9.22
CA ALA A 33 2.87 10.73 9.27
C ALA A 33 2.75 9.33 9.91
N LEU A 34 3.64 8.41 9.53
CA LEU A 34 3.68 7.07 10.13
C LEU A 34 3.99 7.11 11.63
N ASN A 35 4.99 7.89 12.05
CA ASN A 35 5.39 7.99 13.45
C ASN A 35 4.39 8.75 14.33
N THR A 36 3.54 9.61 13.74
CA THR A 36 2.43 10.27 14.43
C THR A 36 1.16 9.42 14.48
N GLY A 37 1.17 8.24 13.85
CA GLY A 37 0.05 7.31 13.83
C GLY A 37 -1.02 7.59 12.77
N GLU A 38 -0.73 8.44 11.78
CA GLU A 38 -1.65 8.73 10.67
C GLU A 38 -1.82 7.51 9.76
N SER A 39 -3.00 7.39 9.14
CA SER A 39 -3.24 6.32 8.17
C SER A 39 -2.59 6.67 6.83
N VAL A 40 -1.47 6.01 6.51
CA VAL A 40 -0.78 6.23 5.24
C VAL A 40 -1.19 5.19 4.20
N ALA A 41 -1.72 5.66 3.07
CA ALA A 41 -1.94 4.87 1.88
C ALA A 41 -0.75 4.97 0.92
N VAL A 42 -0.45 3.88 0.21
CA VAL A 42 0.45 3.83 -0.93
C VAL A 42 -0.32 3.41 -2.17
N ALA A 43 -0.12 4.14 -3.25
CA ALA A 43 -0.54 3.75 -4.60
C ALA A 43 0.72 3.40 -5.43
N ILE A 44 0.62 2.35 -6.23
CA ILE A 44 1.68 1.88 -7.11
C ILE A 44 1.24 1.92 -8.57
N ASP A 45 2.14 2.38 -9.43
CA ASP A 45 2.06 2.28 -10.88
C ASP A 45 3.36 1.66 -11.41
N LEU A 46 3.35 0.34 -11.63
CA LEU A 46 4.54 -0.38 -12.08
C LEU A 46 4.97 0.00 -13.49
N GLY A 47 4.12 0.69 -14.27
CA GLY A 47 4.48 1.23 -15.58
C GLY A 47 5.46 2.41 -15.52
N GLN A 48 5.58 3.05 -14.35
CA GLN A 48 6.56 4.11 -14.11
C GLN A 48 7.85 3.61 -13.45
N CYS A 49 7.90 2.33 -13.07
CA CYS A 49 9.06 1.70 -12.47
C CYS A 49 9.89 0.95 -13.53
N LYS A 50 11.16 0.71 -13.23
CA LYS A 50 12.04 -0.12 -14.05
C LYS A 50 12.04 -1.55 -13.55
N SER A 51 11.64 -2.50 -14.40
CA SER A 51 11.72 -3.93 -14.08
C SER A 51 13.18 -4.37 -13.89
N SER A 52 13.41 -5.28 -12.95
CA SER A 52 14.70 -5.96 -12.79
C SER A 52 14.99 -6.96 -13.91
N VAL A 53 13.97 -7.35 -14.68
CA VAL A 53 14.12 -8.22 -15.85
C VAL A 53 14.56 -7.38 -17.04
N ALA A 54 15.78 -7.63 -17.53
CA ALA A 54 16.34 -6.91 -18.66
C ALA A 54 15.46 -7.05 -19.92
N GLY A 55 15.15 -5.92 -20.57
CA GLY A 55 14.34 -5.89 -21.79
C GLY A 55 12.84 -6.13 -21.58
N ALA A 56 12.36 -6.20 -20.33
CA ALA A 56 10.92 -6.33 -20.08
C ALA A 56 10.16 -5.06 -20.49
N GLU A 57 9.02 -5.25 -21.15
CA GLU A 57 8.07 -4.18 -21.45
C GLU A 57 7.54 -3.53 -20.16
N PRO A 58 7.19 -2.23 -20.19
CA PRO A 58 6.56 -1.56 -19.05
C PRO A 58 5.32 -2.31 -18.57
N SER A 59 5.23 -2.51 -17.26
CA SER A 59 4.05 -3.13 -16.65
C SER A 59 2.83 -2.22 -16.80
N LYS A 60 1.65 -2.82 -16.91
CA LYS A 60 0.36 -2.09 -16.85
C LYS A 60 -0.30 -2.21 -15.47
N THR A 61 0.35 -2.89 -14.54
CA THR A 61 -0.18 -3.16 -13.21
C THR A 61 -0.16 -1.89 -12.37
N LYS A 62 -1.32 -1.54 -11.83
CA LYS A 62 -1.50 -0.53 -10.80
C LYS A 62 -2.18 -1.14 -9.59
N GLY A 63 -1.95 -0.59 -8.43
CA GLY A 63 -2.57 -1.06 -7.19
C GLY A 63 -2.40 -0.06 -6.06
N GLY A 64 -2.80 -0.45 -4.86
CA GLY A 64 -2.56 0.35 -3.67
C GLY A 64 -3.06 -0.35 -2.43
N LYS A 65 -2.58 0.11 -1.28
CA LYS A 65 -3.01 -0.35 0.04
C LYS A 65 -2.79 0.71 1.10
N ARG A 66 -3.43 0.54 2.26
CA ARG A 66 -2.98 1.20 3.48
C ARG A 66 -1.82 0.44 4.10
N ILE A 67 -0.87 1.18 4.65
CA ILE A 67 0.28 0.61 5.37
C ILE A 67 -0.21 0.25 6.77
N ASP A 68 -0.45 -1.04 7.00
CA ASP A 68 -0.91 -1.57 8.28
C ASP A 68 0.23 -1.67 9.30
N ALA A 69 1.36 -2.24 8.87
CA ALA A 69 2.58 -2.34 9.66
C ALA A 69 3.79 -1.93 8.83
N TYR A 70 4.75 -1.28 9.48
CA TYR A 70 6.02 -0.89 8.89
C TYR A 70 7.18 -1.07 9.88
N ARG A 71 8.39 -1.05 9.34
CA ARG A 71 9.65 -1.02 10.06
C ARG A 71 10.57 -0.01 9.40
N ILE A 72 11.34 0.72 10.21
CA ILE A 72 12.51 1.46 9.74
C ILE A 72 13.76 0.65 10.13
N THR A 73 14.56 0.26 9.14
CA THR A 73 15.80 -0.51 9.37
C THR A 73 16.95 0.40 9.84
N PRO A 74 18.06 -0.15 10.37
CA PRO A 74 19.18 0.67 10.89
C PRO A 74 19.83 1.61 9.85
N ASP A 75 19.77 1.27 8.57
CA ASP A 75 20.22 2.11 7.46
C ASP A 75 19.22 3.20 7.05
N GLY A 76 18.09 3.30 7.76
CA GLY A 76 17.04 4.28 7.49
C GLY A 76 16.13 3.92 6.32
N THR A 77 16.04 2.65 5.93
CA THR A 77 15.07 2.19 4.92
C THR A 77 13.70 1.95 5.58
N LEU A 78 12.66 2.58 5.05
CA LEU A 78 11.27 2.24 5.36
C LEU A 78 10.91 0.94 4.64
N ALA A 79 10.55 -0.08 5.40
CA ALA A 79 10.14 -1.38 4.90
C ALA A 79 8.73 -1.72 5.39
N PHE A 80 7.87 -2.11 4.46
CA PHE A 80 6.56 -2.67 4.77
C PHE A 80 6.19 -3.74 3.74
N SER A 81 5.21 -4.55 4.08
CA SER A 81 4.78 -5.67 3.23
C SER A 81 3.27 -5.82 3.19
N ASP A 82 2.86 -6.74 2.34
CA ASP A 82 1.51 -7.24 2.23
C ASP A 82 1.57 -8.74 1.89
N SER A 83 0.61 -9.51 2.41
CA SER A 83 0.33 -10.85 1.92
C SER A 83 -1.05 -10.83 1.26
N HIS A 84 -1.09 -11.12 -0.03
CA HIS A 84 -2.32 -11.13 -0.80
C HIS A 84 -2.66 -12.58 -1.17
N PHE A 85 -3.58 -13.17 -0.42
CA PHE A 85 -4.16 -14.48 -0.74
C PHE A 85 -5.24 -14.31 -1.82
N THR A 86 -5.11 -15.06 -2.90
CA THR A 86 -6.03 -14.96 -4.05
C THR A 86 -6.02 -16.24 -4.88
N LEU A 87 -6.77 -16.24 -5.99
CA LEU A 87 -6.72 -17.30 -6.99
C LEU A 87 -5.90 -16.83 -8.20
N ASP A 88 -5.13 -17.75 -8.78
CA ASP A 88 -4.47 -17.51 -10.06
C ASP A 88 -5.46 -17.61 -11.25
N ARG A 89 -4.95 -17.49 -12.48
CA ARG A 89 -5.77 -17.55 -13.70
C ARG A 89 -6.44 -18.91 -13.93
N ASP A 90 -5.93 -19.97 -13.30
CA ASP A 90 -6.47 -21.33 -13.38
C ASP A 90 -7.34 -21.68 -12.16
N ASN A 91 -7.73 -20.67 -11.37
CA ASN A 91 -8.49 -20.80 -10.12
C ASN A 91 -7.78 -21.61 -9.02
N LYS A 92 -6.45 -21.66 -9.01
CA LYS A 92 -5.68 -22.30 -7.93
C LYS A 92 -5.33 -21.28 -6.84
N PRO A 93 -5.39 -21.67 -5.56
CA PRO A 93 -5.06 -20.77 -4.46
C PRO A 93 -3.56 -20.46 -4.44
N ILE A 94 -3.26 -19.18 -4.34
CA ILE A 94 -1.91 -18.64 -4.25
C ILE A 94 -1.82 -17.59 -3.14
N GLU A 95 -0.63 -17.40 -2.60
CA GLU A 95 -0.31 -16.30 -1.70
C GLU A 95 0.82 -15.46 -2.30
N GLN A 96 0.59 -14.16 -2.41
CA GLN A 96 1.57 -13.21 -2.94
C GLN A 96 2.19 -12.42 -1.79
N PHE A 97 3.50 -12.54 -1.61
CA PHE A 97 4.26 -11.76 -0.65
C PHE A 97 4.83 -10.52 -1.34
N ILE A 98 4.21 -9.39 -1.09
CA ILE A 98 4.55 -8.11 -1.69
C ILE A 98 5.36 -7.29 -0.69
N ARG A 99 6.48 -6.71 -1.12
CA ARG A 99 7.41 -5.99 -0.26
C ARG A 99 7.77 -4.65 -0.87
N TYR A 100 7.85 -3.65 -0.01
CA TYR A 100 8.21 -2.29 -0.35
C TYR A 100 9.40 -1.88 0.52
N GLN A 101 10.44 -1.36 -0.11
CA GLN A 101 11.64 -0.84 0.57
C GLN A 101 11.94 0.54 0.01
N ILE A 102 11.79 1.59 0.83
CA ILE A 102 11.97 2.98 0.44
C ILE A 102 13.17 3.54 1.22
N ARG A 103 14.20 3.95 0.51
CA ARG A 103 15.39 4.58 1.10
C ARG A 103 15.11 6.03 1.45
N SER A 104 15.91 6.58 2.37
CA SER A 104 15.83 7.98 2.79
C SER A 104 15.98 9.01 1.65
N ASN A 105 16.64 8.63 0.55
CA ASN A 105 16.76 9.45 -0.66
C ASN A 105 15.53 9.37 -1.60
N GLY A 106 14.48 8.65 -1.22
CA GLY A 106 13.25 8.47 -2.00
C GLY A 106 13.30 7.40 -3.08
N SER A 107 14.44 6.76 -3.33
CA SER A 107 14.49 5.57 -4.18
C SER A 107 13.78 4.40 -3.50
N ALA A 108 13.13 3.56 -4.29
CA ALA A 108 12.32 2.47 -3.77
C ALA A 108 12.47 1.19 -4.58
N VAL A 109 12.25 0.06 -3.92
CA VAL A 109 12.12 -1.25 -4.54
C VAL A 109 10.78 -1.85 -4.15
N PHE A 110 10.00 -2.22 -5.16
CA PHE A 110 8.86 -3.10 -5.03
C PHE A 110 9.30 -4.51 -5.43
N SER A 111 8.95 -5.53 -4.65
CA SER A 111 9.13 -6.92 -5.07
C SER A 111 7.96 -7.79 -4.68
N MET A 112 7.73 -8.85 -5.47
CA MET A 112 6.68 -9.81 -5.22
C MET A 112 7.17 -11.24 -5.46
N THR A 113 6.82 -12.12 -4.54
CA THR A 113 6.99 -13.58 -4.67
C THR A 113 5.62 -14.22 -4.55
N THR A 114 5.24 -15.06 -5.52
CA THR A 114 4.00 -15.82 -5.48
C THR A 114 4.30 -17.26 -5.07
N LEU A 115 3.57 -17.77 -4.09
CA LEU A 115 3.66 -19.16 -3.63
C LEU A 115 2.32 -19.89 -3.87
N SER A 116 2.39 -21.17 -4.20
CA SER A 116 1.23 -22.06 -4.26
C SER A 116 0.69 -22.34 -2.86
N VAL A 117 -0.59 -22.66 -2.75
CA VAL A 117 -1.19 -23.12 -1.49
C VAL A 117 -1.79 -24.52 -1.71
N PRO A 118 -1.61 -25.47 -0.77
CA PRO A 118 -0.96 -25.34 0.54
C PRO A 118 0.55 -25.63 0.53
N GLY A 119 1.15 -25.94 -0.62
CA GLY A 119 2.53 -26.44 -0.69
C GLY A 119 3.61 -25.36 -0.54
N TYR A 120 3.25 -24.08 -0.61
CA TYR A 120 4.16 -22.93 -0.52
C TYR A 120 5.35 -22.99 -1.50
N GLN A 121 5.18 -23.66 -2.64
CA GLN A 121 6.18 -23.68 -3.69
C GLN A 121 6.08 -22.41 -4.53
N GLN A 122 7.21 -21.87 -4.97
CA GLN A 122 7.20 -20.68 -5.81
C GLN A 122 6.48 -20.94 -7.14
N VAL A 123 5.57 -20.04 -7.50
CA VAL A 123 4.84 -20.03 -8.77
C VAL A 123 5.38 -18.91 -9.64
N GLY A 124 5.94 -19.28 -10.79
CA GLY A 124 6.59 -18.33 -11.71
C GLY A 124 7.89 -17.76 -11.14
N ASN A 125 8.36 -16.67 -11.77
CA ASN A 125 9.57 -15.96 -11.33
C ASN A 125 9.20 -14.83 -10.36
N PRO A 126 10.00 -14.58 -9.31
CA PRO A 126 9.83 -13.40 -8.50
C PRO A 126 10.04 -12.16 -9.36
N VAL A 127 9.28 -11.11 -9.09
CA VAL A 127 9.39 -9.84 -9.80
C VAL A 127 9.93 -8.76 -8.88
N SER A 128 10.73 -7.85 -9.43
CA SER A 128 11.26 -6.69 -8.72
C SER A 128 11.24 -5.48 -9.65
N TYR A 129 10.93 -4.32 -9.07
CA TYR A 129 10.82 -3.06 -9.79
C TYR A 129 11.52 -1.96 -8.98
N GLU A 130 12.41 -1.24 -9.65
CA GLU A 130 13.01 -0.01 -9.15
C GLU A 130 12.05 1.15 -9.40
N CYS A 131 11.57 1.75 -8.31
CA CYS A 131 10.64 2.87 -8.29
C CYS A 131 11.25 4.05 -7.51
N ALA A 132 10.50 5.14 -7.34
CA ALA A 132 10.80 6.19 -6.39
C ALA A 132 9.51 6.85 -5.88
N ILE A 133 9.61 7.61 -4.79
CA ILE A 133 8.53 8.51 -4.36
C ILE A 133 8.23 9.49 -5.50
N GLY A 134 6.96 9.59 -5.90
CA GLY A 134 6.52 10.40 -7.04
C GLY A 134 6.79 9.78 -8.42
N LYS A 135 7.44 8.61 -8.49
CA LYS A 135 7.67 7.87 -9.74
C LYS A 135 7.38 6.38 -9.53
N GLY A 136 6.15 6.01 -9.82
CA GLY A 136 5.63 4.66 -9.60
C GLY A 136 5.19 4.35 -8.17
N LEU A 137 5.58 5.14 -7.16
CA LEU A 137 4.97 5.09 -5.82
C LEU A 137 4.47 6.48 -5.41
N SER A 138 3.23 6.55 -4.91
CA SER A 138 2.62 7.76 -4.36
C SER A 138 2.03 7.47 -2.99
N PHE A 139 2.20 8.39 -2.05
CA PHE A 139 1.78 8.22 -0.66
C PHE A 139 0.82 9.32 -0.25
N PHE A 140 -0.14 8.98 0.59
CA PHE A 140 -1.20 9.89 1.05
C PHE A 140 -1.52 9.64 2.52
N ALA A 141 -1.72 10.69 3.31
CA ALA A 141 -2.22 10.58 4.69
C ALA A 141 -3.73 10.85 4.75
N SER A 142 -4.44 10.15 5.64
CA SER A 142 -5.88 10.37 5.95
C SER A 142 -6.19 10.11 7.41
#